data_AF-A0A7X0ZB50-F1
#
_entry.id   AF-A0A7X0ZB50-F1
#
_cell.length_a   1.000
_cell.length_b   1.000
_cell.length_c   1.000
_cell.angle_alpha   90.00
_cell.angle_beta   90.00
_cell.angle_gamma   90.00
#
_symmetry.space_group_name_H-M   'P 1'
#
loop_
_entity.id
_entity.type
_entity.pdbx_description
1 polymer ?
#
loop_
_entity_poly.entity_id
_entity_poly.type
_entity_poly.pdbx_seq_one_letter_code
_entity_poly.pdbx_strand_id
1 'polypeptide(L)'
;MNYFKKTGLCLLIIALSASLLAGCGSDKNENPTTDNGLYTKEELVKYNDYVKLSNAINYDFVTARANYFKSYSADNSEFNTPSNNDILTPIRNPAETTNALMAMKDSVSKTPSLPMDKDFKKLSSELTNEIHILNELQTYFTAKSYLDDNFAKAATLHKELTKSIQNSNKEIQSFNEEMQKLNATQQAFAAKAMEKSGSLTCLALNNFISASENLIAELRNQQIDATNVTELDIAAYEKQYTNLTKTYEAFIKASTDETQLEKEQLTSNDLVFLVKKVTSTKAEATLLLDRAKKKQAIPEDELKNPIFIKTMEGTPEKLLKKYNDLISDYNTSLSFHKKYPRRINSVGIIFIY
;
A
#
# COMPACT_ATOMS: atom_id res chain seq x y z
N MET A 1 22.84 -13.80 -6.63
CA MET A 1 21.60 -14.35 -5.96
C MET A 1 20.34 -13.61 -6.44
N ASN A 2 20.12 -13.77 -7.76
CA ASN A 2 19.65 -12.87 -8.84
C ASN A 2 18.44 -13.48 -9.54
N TYR A 3 17.52 -14.03 -8.84
CA TYR A 3 16.36 -14.56 -9.62
C TYR A 3 15.25 -13.50 -9.68
N PHE A 4 15.50 -12.21 -9.10
CA PHE A 4 14.46 -11.15 -9.23
C PHE A 4 15.07 -9.89 -9.81
N LYS A 5 16.47 -10.07 -10.21
CA LYS A 5 17.16 -8.95 -10.89
C LYS A 5 16.71 -8.85 -12.34
N LYS A 6 15.71 -9.87 -12.81
CA LYS A 6 15.42 -9.72 -14.26
C LYS A 6 13.91 -9.70 -14.49
N THR A 7 13.06 -9.69 -13.37
CA THR A 7 11.65 -9.35 -13.71
C THR A 7 11.18 -8.19 -12.83
N GLY A 8 12.04 -7.06 -12.85
CA GLY A 8 11.63 -5.69 -12.48
C GLY A 8 10.17 -5.61 -12.03
N LEU A 9 9.82 -6.11 -10.85
CA LEU A 9 8.45 -5.78 -10.40
C LEU A 9 8.53 -4.86 -9.18
N CYS A 10 8.45 -3.56 -9.37
CA CYS A 10 8.13 -2.35 -8.58
C CYS A 10 6.71 -2.42 -8.00
N LEU A 11 6.46 -3.26 -7.00
CA LEU A 11 5.20 -3.25 -6.23
C LEU A 11 5.15 -2.01 -5.31
N LEU A 12 4.31 -0.98 -5.86
CA LEU A 12 3.83 0.34 -5.43
C LEU A 12 2.84 0.21 -4.27
N ILE A 13 3.37 0.78 -3.17
CA ILE A 13 2.58 1.15 -1.99
C ILE A 13 1.78 2.43 -2.31
N ILE A 14 0.41 2.30 -2.28
CA ILE A 14 -0.89 2.99 -2.29
C ILE A 14 -1.13 3.68 -0.93
N ALA A 15 -0.88 5.00 -0.84
CA ALA A 15 -1.56 5.74 0.26
C ALA A 15 -2.53 6.76 -0.34
N LEU A 16 -3.94 6.43 -0.61
CA LEU A 16 -4.98 7.40 -1.03
C LEU A 16 -5.81 7.83 0.17
N SER A 17 -6.28 9.22 0.41
CA SER A 17 -7.39 9.95 1.04
C SER A 17 -8.42 10.35 -0.02
N ALA A 18 -9.76 10.11 0.22
CA ALA A 18 -10.96 10.97 0.07
C ALA A 18 -11.21 11.77 1.36
N SER A 19 -10.77 13.06 1.50
CA SER A 19 -11.48 13.93 2.47
C SER A 19 -12.32 14.96 1.69
N LEU A 20 -13.65 14.66 1.47
CA LEU A 20 -14.65 15.75 1.31
C LEU A 20 -14.81 16.54 2.61
N LEU A 21 -14.11 17.66 2.79
CA LEU A 21 -14.43 18.91 3.52
C LEU A 21 -15.77 18.82 4.24
N ALA A 22 -15.81 18.30 5.53
CA ALA A 22 -16.63 19.14 6.45
C ALA A 22 -15.72 19.69 7.55
N GLY A 23 -15.04 20.74 7.21
CA GLY A 23 -14.95 21.87 8.17
C GLY A 23 -14.67 21.41 9.61
N CYS A 24 -13.50 21.19 10.06
CA CYS A 24 -13.27 21.56 11.47
C CYS A 24 -14.25 22.65 11.92
N GLY A 25 -15.68 22.57 11.51
CA GLY A 25 -16.60 23.61 12.02
C GLY A 25 -17.99 23.01 12.24
N SER A 26 -18.31 22.53 13.46
CA SER A 26 -19.69 22.32 13.96
C SER A 26 -20.63 23.43 13.51
N ASP A 27 -21.15 23.50 12.25
CA ASP A 27 -22.41 24.28 12.31
C ASP A 27 -23.58 23.41 11.85
N LYS A 28 -24.43 22.95 12.80
CA LYS A 28 -25.89 22.74 12.95
C LYS A 28 -26.69 23.87 12.27
N ASN A 29 -26.51 24.03 10.98
CA ASN A 29 -27.61 24.70 10.24
C ASN A 29 -27.06 25.37 8.97
N GLU A 30 -26.80 24.55 7.90
CA GLU A 30 -26.90 25.19 6.56
C GLU A 30 -26.91 24.11 5.47
N ASN A 31 -28.08 23.75 4.98
CA ASN A 31 -28.42 23.26 3.64
C ASN A 31 -27.20 22.66 2.92
N PRO A 32 -27.05 21.25 2.71
CA PRO A 32 -25.86 20.57 2.15
C PRO A 32 -25.70 20.89 0.65
N THR A 33 -25.55 22.17 0.24
CA THR A 33 -25.07 22.14 -1.16
C THR A 33 -23.61 21.65 -1.21
N THR A 34 -23.27 20.36 -1.07
CA THR A 34 -22.06 19.58 -1.43
C THR A 34 -21.61 19.92 -2.85
N ASP A 35 -21.24 21.15 -3.22
CA ASP A 35 -20.66 21.46 -4.55
C ASP A 35 -19.19 21.85 -4.40
N ASN A 36 -18.31 21.33 -3.54
CA ASN A 36 -16.90 21.79 -3.66
C ASN A 36 -15.96 20.60 -3.65
N GLY A 37 -16.36 19.37 -4.07
CA GLY A 37 -15.39 18.25 -4.12
C GLY A 37 -14.99 17.94 -5.57
N LEU A 38 -13.61 17.61 -5.70
CA LEU A 38 -13.06 17.23 -7.01
C LEU A 38 -13.99 16.25 -7.74
N TYR A 39 -14.81 15.43 -6.95
CA TYR A 39 -15.68 14.44 -7.60
C TYR A 39 -17.12 14.62 -7.10
N THR A 40 -18.04 14.33 -8.00
CA THR A 40 -19.45 14.22 -7.54
C THR A 40 -19.62 13.07 -6.56
N LYS A 41 -20.69 13.07 -5.81
CA LYS A 41 -20.96 11.97 -4.86
C LYS A 41 -20.89 10.60 -5.55
N GLU A 42 -21.44 10.53 -6.72
CA GLU A 42 -21.43 9.24 -7.46
C GLU A 42 -20.00 8.88 -7.90
N GLU A 43 -19.22 9.84 -8.31
CA GLU A 43 -17.79 9.60 -8.65
C GLU A 43 -16.98 9.17 -7.44
N LEU A 44 -17.47 9.55 -6.34
CA LEU A 44 -16.72 9.20 -5.12
C LEU A 44 -16.99 7.74 -4.72
N VAL A 45 -18.17 7.36 -4.94
CA VAL A 45 -18.46 5.94 -4.63
C VAL A 45 -17.60 5.04 -5.52
N LYS A 46 -17.64 5.40 -6.76
CA LYS A 46 -16.80 4.60 -7.67
C LYS A 46 -15.32 4.70 -7.31
N TYR A 47 -14.84 5.78 -7.14
CA TYR A 47 -13.45 5.95 -6.67
C TYR A 47 -13.18 5.09 -5.43
N ASN A 48 -14.07 5.13 -4.47
CA ASN A 48 -13.84 4.36 -3.22
C ASN A 48 -13.84 2.85 -3.51
N ASP A 49 -14.63 2.49 -4.41
CA ASP A 49 -14.59 1.05 -4.78
C ASP A 49 -13.23 0.68 -5.37
N TYR A 50 -12.68 1.51 -6.20
CA TYR A 50 -11.33 1.23 -6.73
C TYR A 50 -10.28 1.25 -5.62
N VAL A 51 -10.48 2.15 -4.69
CA VAL A 51 -9.51 2.16 -3.57
C VAL A 51 -9.59 0.84 -2.80
N LYS A 52 -10.79 0.37 -2.57
CA LYS A 52 -10.94 -0.92 -1.84
C LYS A 52 -10.30 -2.07 -2.63
N LEU A 53 -10.58 -2.03 -3.92
CA LEU A 53 -9.94 -3.09 -4.72
C LEU A 53 -8.41 -3.00 -4.65
N SER A 54 -7.93 -1.78 -4.82
CA SER A 54 -6.46 -1.63 -4.75
C SER A 54 -5.91 -2.11 -3.39
N ASN A 55 -6.56 -1.74 -2.30
CA ASN A 55 -6.08 -2.19 -0.98
C ASN A 55 -6.16 -3.72 -0.85
N ALA A 56 -7.21 -4.27 -1.36
CA ALA A 56 -7.36 -5.73 -1.22
C ALA A 56 -6.29 -6.47 -2.06
N ILE A 57 -5.99 -5.89 -3.24
CA ILE A 57 -4.96 -6.54 -4.08
C ILE A 57 -3.60 -6.46 -3.39
N ASN A 58 -3.34 -5.32 -2.77
CA ASN A 58 -1.96 -5.09 -2.30
C ASN A 58 -1.76 -5.68 -0.90
N TYR A 59 -2.87 -6.05 -0.34
CA TYR A 59 -2.66 -6.68 0.99
C TYR A 59 -3.10 -8.14 0.94
N ASP A 60 -4.37 -8.36 0.80
CA ASP A 60 -4.92 -9.72 0.89
C ASP A 60 -4.39 -10.61 -0.24
N PHE A 61 -4.42 -10.15 -1.46
CA PHE A 61 -4.04 -10.99 -2.62
C PHE A 61 -2.53 -11.26 -2.61
N VAL A 62 -1.80 -10.26 -2.43
CA VAL A 62 -0.34 -10.44 -2.51
C VAL A 62 0.13 -11.30 -1.31
N THR A 63 -0.50 -11.13 -0.14
CA THR A 63 -0.14 -11.98 1.02
C THR A 63 -0.47 -13.45 0.74
N ALA A 64 -1.63 -13.65 0.19
CA ALA A 64 -1.98 -15.05 -0.13
C ALA A 64 -0.95 -15.65 -1.10
N ARG A 65 -0.59 -14.88 -2.06
CA ARG A 65 0.45 -15.33 -3.00
C ARG A 65 1.78 -15.63 -2.29
N ALA A 66 2.14 -14.70 -1.50
CA ALA A 66 3.44 -14.87 -0.80
C ALA A 66 3.43 -16.09 0.11
N ASN A 67 2.41 -16.31 0.80
CA ASN A 67 2.34 -17.47 1.72
C ASN A 67 2.42 -18.79 0.94
N TYR A 68 1.75 -18.81 -0.14
CA TYR A 68 1.82 -20.06 -0.92
C TYR A 68 3.25 -20.34 -1.39
N PHE A 69 3.86 -19.37 -1.98
CA PHE A 69 5.18 -19.62 -2.60
C PHE A 69 6.25 -19.85 -1.53
N LYS A 70 6.01 -19.23 -0.44
CA LYS A 70 6.95 -19.52 0.66
C LYS A 70 7.01 -21.02 0.98
N SER A 71 6.00 -21.69 0.81
CA SER A 71 5.96 -23.09 1.28
C SER A 71 6.06 -24.06 0.10
N TYR A 72 5.75 -23.55 -1.09
CA TYR A 72 5.53 -24.60 -2.10
C TYR A 72 6.42 -24.32 -3.32
N SER A 73 7.29 -23.31 -3.17
CA SER A 73 8.12 -22.98 -4.36
C SER A 73 9.60 -22.98 -3.94
N ALA A 74 10.42 -23.65 -4.86
CA ALA A 74 11.89 -23.60 -4.62
C ALA A 74 12.44 -22.26 -5.13
N ASP A 75 13.70 -22.08 -4.82
CA ASP A 75 14.34 -20.79 -5.21
C ASP A 75 14.31 -20.59 -6.72
N ASN A 76 14.21 -21.72 -7.48
CA ASN A 76 14.20 -21.54 -8.96
C ASN A 76 12.76 -21.50 -9.49
N SER A 77 11.77 -21.30 -8.55
CA SER A 77 10.34 -21.10 -8.87
C SER A 77 9.69 -22.42 -9.33
N GLU A 78 10.48 -23.48 -9.15
CA GLU A 78 9.83 -24.79 -9.41
C GLU A 78 9.07 -25.27 -8.16
N PHE A 79 8.17 -26.15 -8.55
CA PHE A 79 7.40 -26.69 -7.41
C PHE A 79 8.32 -27.42 -6.44
N ASN A 80 8.10 -27.16 -5.14
CA ASN A 80 8.81 -27.86 -4.06
C ASN A 80 7.80 -28.58 -3.17
N THR A 81 8.17 -29.76 -2.98
CA THR A 81 7.29 -30.49 -2.05
C THR A 81 7.36 -29.87 -0.64
N PRO A 82 6.13 -29.59 -0.13
CA PRO A 82 6.13 -28.89 1.15
C PRO A 82 6.49 -29.82 2.32
N SER A 83 7.03 -29.29 3.41
CA SER A 83 7.21 -30.07 4.66
C SER A 83 5.87 -30.46 5.27
N ASN A 84 5.96 -31.40 6.24
CA ASN A 84 4.69 -31.84 6.89
C ASN A 84 3.98 -30.67 7.57
N ASN A 85 4.79 -29.83 8.17
CA ASN A 85 4.16 -28.67 8.84
C ASN A 85 3.50 -27.72 7.82
N ASP A 86 4.09 -27.57 6.73
CA ASP A 86 3.57 -26.64 5.70
C ASP A 86 2.27 -27.19 5.09
N ILE A 87 2.17 -28.48 4.93
CA ILE A 87 0.96 -29.09 4.33
C ILE A 87 -0.23 -28.91 5.29
N LEU A 88 0.09 -28.66 6.60
CA LEU A 88 -1.02 -28.52 7.59
C LEU A 88 -1.51 -27.07 7.64
N THR A 89 -0.74 -26.19 7.05
CA THR A 89 -1.19 -24.79 7.01
C THR A 89 -2.04 -24.57 5.75
N PRO A 90 -3.24 -24.14 5.97
CA PRO A 90 -4.12 -23.97 4.82
C PRO A 90 -3.60 -22.87 3.87
N ILE A 91 -3.71 -23.36 2.59
CA ILE A 91 -3.43 -22.29 1.60
C ILE A 91 -4.52 -21.22 1.68
N ARG A 92 -4.01 -19.97 1.81
CA ARG A 92 -4.91 -18.84 2.10
C ARG A 92 -5.67 -18.44 0.82
N ASN A 93 -6.95 -18.24 0.97
CA ASN A 93 -7.79 -17.67 -0.10
C ASN A 93 -7.95 -16.15 0.11
N PRO A 94 -7.65 -15.41 -1.02
CA PRO A 94 -7.75 -13.95 -0.85
C PRO A 94 -9.21 -13.47 -0.96
N ALA A 95 -10.06 -13.64 0.09
CA ALA A 95 -11.52 -13.40 0.06
C ALA A 95 -11.82 -11.90 -0.09
N GLU A 96 -10.99 -11.07 0.57
CA GLU A 96 -11.24 -9.61 0.46
C GLU A 96 -11.08 -9.13 -0.99
N THR A 97 -10.05 -9.72 -1.61
CA THR A 97 -9.88 -9.33 -3.02
C THR A 97 -11.07 -9.81 -3.86
N THR A 98 -11.55 -11.04 -3.62
CA THR A 98 -12.72 -11.54 -4.36
C THR A 98 -13.94 -10.63 -4.14
N ASN A 99 -14.16 -10.30 -2.93
CA ASN A 99 -15.32 -9.43 -2.63
C ASN A 99 -15.18 -8.07 -3.31
N ALA A 100 -13.96 -7.53 -3.26
CA ALA A 100 -13.76 -6.21 -3.91
C ALA A 100 -13.97 -6.30 -5.42
N LEU A 101 -13.52 -7.39 -6.08
CA LEU A 101 -13.73 -7.55 -7.53
C LEU A 101 -15.22 -7.62 -7.86
N MET A 102 -15.97 -8.32 -6.98
CA MET A 102 -17.43 -8.44 -7.23
C MET A 102 -18.11 -7.08 -7.09
N ALA A 103 -17.67 -6.37 -6.08
CA ALA A 103 -18.28 -5.04 -5.89
C ALA A 103 -17.96 -4.12 -7.08
N MET A 104 -16.81 -4.32 -7.74
CA MET A 104 -16.38 -3.41 -8.83
C MET A 104 -17.16 -3.71 -10.11
N LYS A 105 -17.80 -4.88 -10.23
CA LYS A 105 -18.49 -5.25 -11.50
C LYS A 105 -19.62 -4.27 -11.80
N ASP A 106 -20.20 -3.74 -10.71
CA ASP A 106 -21.30 -2.76 -10.94
C ASP A 106 -20.75 -1.34 -11.05
N SER A 107 -19.63 -1.10 -10.43
CA SER A 107 -19.13 0.30 -10.33
C SER A 107 -18.40 0.71 -11.61
N VAL A 108 -17.84 -0.26 -12.33
CA VAL A 108 -16.91 0.07 -13.42
C VAL A 108 -17.70 0.63 -14.60
N SER A 109 -18.99 0.31 -14.70
CA SER A 109 -19.78 0.76 -15.86
C SER A 109 -20.47 2.08 -15.56
N LYS A 110 -20.29 2.56 -14.27
CA LYS A 110 -21.00 3.81 -13.92
C LYS A 110 -20.24 5.04 -14.44
N THR A 111 -21.05 6.19 -14.77
CA THR A 111 -20.45 7.46 -15.21
C THR A 111 -20.31 8.41 -14.01
N PRO A 112 -19.23 9.20 -14.14
CA PRO A 112 -18.26 9.29 -15.24
C PRO A 112 -17.19 8.19 -15.14
N SER A 113 -16.60 7.92 -16.37
CA SER A 113 -15.52 6.91 -16.44
C SER A 113 -14.25 7.41 -15.74
N LEU A 114 -13.64 6.45 -14.97
CA LEU A 114 -12.30 6.74 -14.44
C LEU A 114 -11.24 6.02 -15.27
N PRO A 115 -9.98 6.51 -15.25
CA PRO A 115 -8.92 5.99 -16.14
C PRO A 115 -8.80 4.46 -16.04
N MET A 116 -9.06 3.85 -14.84
CA MET A 116 -8.81 2.40 -14.67
C MET A 116 -9.97 1.59 -15.25
N ASP A 117 -11.04 2.23 -15.62
CA ASP A 117 -12.20 1.48 -16.12
C ASP A 117 -11.84 0.68 -17.38
N LYS A 118 -10.97 1.23 -18.23
CA LYS A 118 -10.70 0.59 -19.54
C LYS A 118 -9.93 -0.73 -19.38
N ASP A 119 -9.27 -0.78 -18.25
CA ASP A 119 -8.43 -2.01 -18.16
C ASP A 119 -8.95 -2.93 -17.06
N PHE A 120 -10.11 -2.62 -16.53
CA PHE A 120 -10.56 -3.39 -15.36
C PHE A 120 -10.90 -4.82 -15.77
N LYS A 121 -11.54 -4.96 -16.94
CA LYS A 121 -11.93 -6.33 -17.35
C LYS A 121 -10.72 -7.26 -17.41
N LYS A 122 -9.71 -6.77 -18.03
CA LYS A 122 -8.50 -7.61 -18.11
C LYS A 122 -7.91 -7.88 -16.72
N LEU A 123 -7.77 -6.85 -15.88
CA LEU A 123 -7.25 -7.07 -14.51
C LEU A 123 -8.12 -8.06 -13.74
N SER A 124 -9.43 -7.85 -13.86
CA SER A 124 -10.34 -8.72 -13.09
C SER A 124 -10.19 -10.18 -13.54
N SER A 125 -10.10 -10.37 -14.81
CA SER A 125 -9.96 -11.74 -15.32
C SER A 125 -8.66 -12.40 -14.84
N GLU A 126 -7.61 -11.69 -14.85
CA GLU A 126 -6.32 -12.28 -14.44
C GLU A 126 -6.31 -12.60 -12.93
N LEU A 127 -6.85 -11.66 -12.16
CA LEU A 127 -6.86 -11.94 -10.70
C LEU A 127 -7.80 -13.10 -10.37
N THR A 128 -8.94 -13.17 -11.09
CA THR A 128 -9.90 -14.26 -10.81
C THR A 128 -9.29 -15.61 -11.19
N ASN A 129 -8.58 -15.64 -12.28
CA ASN A 129 -7.91 -16.89 -12.66
C ASN A 129 -6.92 -17.37 -11.59
N GLU A 130 -6.10 -16.46 -11.08
CA GLU A 130 -5.12 -16.88 -10.04
C GLU A 130 -5.84 -17.31 -8.76
N ILE A 131 -6.85 -16.58 -8.44
CA ILE A 131 -7.59 -16.95 -7.20
C ILE A 131 -8.21 -18.34 -7.39
N HIS A 132 -8.70 -18.59 -8.58
CA HIS A 132 -9.25 -19.93 -8.83
C HIS A 132 -8.17 -21.02 -8.67
N ILE A 133 -7.03 -20.82 -9.21
CA ILE A 133 -5.96 -21.83 -9.08
C ILE A 133 -5.62 -22.05 -7.60
N LEU A 134 -5.49 -20.91 -6.82
CA LEU A 134 -5.18 -21.06 -5.38
C LEU A 134 -6.27 -21.86 -4.66
N ASN A 135 -7.50 -21.67 -5.08
CA ASN A 135 -8.59 -22.44 -4.45
C ASN A 135 -8.50 -23.92 -4.81
N GLU A 136 -8.15 -24.20 -6.06
CA GLU A 136 -7.97 -25.62 -6.43
C GLU A 136 -6.83 -26.27 -5.63
N LEU A 137 -5.76 -25.52 -5.49
CA LEU A 137 -4.65 -26.07 -4.67
C LEU A 137 -5.10 -26.28 -3.22
N GLN A 138 -5.82 -25.31 -2.72
CA GLN A 138 -6.31 -25.48 -1.33
C GLN A 138 -7.17 -26.74 -1.23
N THR A 139 -8.14 -26.92 -2.15
CA THR A 139 -9.01 -28.10 -2.12
C THR A 139 -8.18 -29.39 -2.25
N TYR A 140 -7.24 -29.37 -3.14
CA TYR A 140 -6.35 -30.52 -3.36
C TYR A 140 -5.64 -30.93 -2.07
N PHE A 141 -5.10 -30.01 -1.38
CA PHE A 141 -4.30 -30.37 -0.19
C PHE A 141 -5.23 -30.67 1.00
N THR A 142 -6.39 -30.03 1.09
CA THR A 142 -7.33 -30.32 2.18
C THR A 142 -7.90 -31.74 2.03
N ALA A 143 -8.07 -32.13 0.79
CA ALA A 143 -8.60 -33.49 0.56
C ALA A 143 -7.48 -34.53 0.61
N LYS A 144 -6.31 -34.16 0.86
CA LYS A 144 -5.12 -35.02 0.91
C LYS A 144 -4.95 -35.79 -0.42
N SER A 145 -5.40 -35.27 -1.47
CA SER A 145 -5.29 -35.92 -2.80
C SER A 145 -3.83 -36.09 -3.21
N TYR A 146 -2.94 -35.36 -2.61
CA TYR A 146 -1.51 -35.53 -2.95
C TYR A 146 -1.00 -36.92 -2.60
N LEU A 147 -1.72 -37.68 -1.65
CA LEU A 147 -1.29 -39.06 -1.30
C LEU A 147 -1.62 -40.02 -2.44
N ASP A 148 -2.57 -39.56 -3.28
CA ASP A 148 -2.99 -40.46 -4.39
C ASP A 148 -2.10 -40.27 -5.63
N ASP A 149 -1.57 -39.08 -5.85
CA ASP A 149 -0.89 -38.89 -7.15
C ASP A 149 0.52 -38.33 -6.94
N ASN A 150 0.97 -38.52 -5.65
CA ASN A 150 2.34 -38.06 -5.33
C ASN A 150 2.60 -36.64 -5.84
N PHE A 151 1.64 -35.69 -5.64
CA PHE A 151 1.75 -34.23 -5.84
C PHE A 151 1.76 -33.89 -7.33
N ALA A 152 1.44 -34.79 -8.20
CA ALA A 152 1.48 -34.48 -9.64
C ALA A 152 0.51 -33.34 -9.97
N LYS A 153 -0.65 -33.37 -9.50
CA LYS A 153 -1.60 -32.27 -9.77
C LYS A 153 -1.11 -30.94 -9.17
N ALA A 154 -0.60 -30.92 -7.96
CA ALA A 154 -0.07 -29.68 -7.39
C ALA A 154 1.03 -29.07 -8.27
N ALA A 155 1.94 -29.98 -8.76
CA ALA A 155 3.03 -29.46 -9.61
C ALA A 155 2.46 -28.81 -10.88
N THR A 156 1.42 -29.41 -11.46
CA THR A 156 0.80 -28.82 -12.66
C THR A 156 0.13 -27.48 -12.33
N LEU A 157 -0.65 -27.44 -11.28
CA LEU A 157 -1.31 -26.17 -10.89
C LEU A 157 -0.27 -25.09 -10.54
N HIS A 158 0.88 -25.51 -9.92
CA HIS A 158 1.94 -24.52 -9.62
C HIS A 158 2.46 -23.88 -10.91
N LYS A 159 2.73 -24.70 -11.89
CA LYS A 159 3.22 -24.14 -13.17
C LYS A 159 2.19 -23.17 -13.78
N GLU A 160 0.95 -23.57 -13.68
CA GLU A 160 -0.10 -22.66 -14.20
C GLU A 160 -0.13 -21.35 -13.41
N LEU A 161 -0.04 -21.51 -12.10
CA LEU A 161 -0.03 -20.28 -11.27
C LEU A 161 1.15 -19.39 -11.61
N THR A 162 2.34 -19.98 -11.76
CA THR A 162 3.54 -19.15 -12.03
C THR A 162 3.38 -18.43 -13.38
N LYS A 163 2.83 -19.07 -14.36
CA LYS A 163 2.60 -18.41 -15.65
C LYS A 163 1.56 -17.28 -15.51
N SER A 164 0.51 -17.54 -14.80
CA SER A 164 -0.53 -16.52 -14.59
C SER A 164 0.03 -15.29 -13.84
N ILE A 165 0.91 -15.46 -12.97
CA ILE A 165 1.46 -14.35 -12.18
C ILE A 165 2.23 -13.40 -13.09
N GLN A 166 2.86 -13.96 -14.09
CA GLN A 166 3.58 -13.05 -15.01
C GLN A 166 2.61 -12.09 -15.70
N ASN A 167 1.47 -12.55 -16.00
CA ASN A 167 0.47 -11.69 -16.67
C ASN A 167 -0.23 -10.76 -15.68
N SER A 168 -0.51 -11.26 -14.57
CA SER A 168 -1.27 -10.41 -13.61
C SER A 168 -0.38 -9.32 -13.00
N ASN A 169 0.95 -9.56 -12.98
CA ASN A 169 1.83 -8.51 -12.41
C ASN A 169 1.77 -7.24 -13.28
N LYS A 170 1.77 -7.46 -14.54
CA LYS A 170 1.72 -6.28 -15.42
C LYS A 170 0.39 -5.52 -15.26
N GLU A 171 -0.65 -6.22 -15.15
CA GLU A 171 -1.97 -5.55 -15.02
C GLU A 171 -2.10 -4.86 -13.65
N ILE A 172 -1.66 -5.52 -12.65
CA ILE A 172 -1.72 -4.89 -11.29
C ILE A 172 -0.87 -3.61 -11.29
N GLN A 173 0.23 -3.73 -12.01
CA GLN A 173 1.10 -2.52 -12.05
C GLN A 173 0.39 -1.38 -12.78
N SER A 174 -0.07 -1.64 -13.89
CA SER A 174 -0.78 -0.58 -14.63
C SER A 174 -1.94 0.00 -13.81
N PHE A 175 -2.73 -0.85 -13.24
CA PHE A 175 -3.83 -0.40 -12.37
C PHE A 175 -3.31 0.50 -11.23
N ASN A 176 -2.30 0.11 -10.59
CA ASN A 176 -1.79 0.91 -9.45
C ASN A 176 -1.22 2.25 -9.91
N GLU A 177 -0.62 2.27 -11.12
CA GLU A 177 -0.09 3.56 -11.63
C GLU A 177 -1.24 4.55 -11.88
N GLU A 178 -2.27 4.07 -12.47
CA GLU A 178 -3.43 4.98 -12.67
C GLU A 178 -4.03 5.43 -11.33
N MET A 179 -4.10 4.49 -10.38
CA MET A 179 -4.61 4.88 -9.05
C MET A 179 -3.71 5.95 -8.41
N GLN A 180 -2.45 5.81 -8.74
CA GLN A 180 -1.51 6.80 -8.16
C GLN A 180 -1.76 8.20 -8.75
N LYS A 181 -1.87 8.22 -9.97
CA LYS A 181 -2.11 9.54 -10.59
C LYS A 181 -3.40 10.17 -10.05
N LEU A 182 -4.36 9.34 -9.98
CA LEU A 182 -5.62 9.87 -9.45
C LEU A 182 -5.47 10.33 -7.98
N ASN A 183 -4.74 9.65 -7.27
CA ASN A 183 -4.54 10.04 -5.86
C ASN A 183 -3.75 11.35 -5.75
N ALA A 184 -2.77 11.48 -6.54
CA ALA A 184 -1.96 12.72 -6.49
C ALA A 184 -2.84 13.94 -6.81
N THR A 185 -3.70 13.73 -7.77
CA THR A 185 -4.61 14.84 -8.10
C THR A 185 -5.53 15.17 -6.92
N GLN A 186 -5.99 14.21 -6.31
CA GLN A 186 -6.87 14.45 -5.16
C GLN A 186 -6.12 15.08 -3.98
N GLN A 187 -4.99 14.61 -3.74
CA GLN A 187 -4.20 15.18 -2.63
C GLN A 187 -3.89 16.66 -2.90
N ALA A 188 -3.58 16.92 -4.08
CA ALA A 188 -3.30 18.34 -4.40
C ALA A 188 -4.57 19.19 -4.22
N PHE A 189 -5.65 18.63 -4.68
CA PHE A 189 -6.92 19.35 -4.48
C PHE A 189 -7.20 19.57 -2.99
N ALA A 190 -7.06 18.50 -2.16
CA ALA A 190 -7.27 18.65 -0.71
C ALA A 190 -6.32 19.68 -0.11
N ALA A 191 -5.14 19.69 -0.55
CA ALA A 191 -4.18 20.66 0.01
C ALA A 191 -4.62 22.09 -0.29
N LYS A 192 -5.08 22.33 -1.53
CA LYS A 192 -5.53 23.70 -1.87
C LYS A 192 -6.75 24.10 -1.03
N ALA A 193 -7.59 23.14 -0.88
CA ALA A 193 -8.76 23.43 -0.02
C ALA A 193 -8.35 23.75 1.42
N MET A 194 -7.41 22.98 1.99
CA MET A 194 -6.95 23.26 3.36
C MET A 194 -6.29 24.64 3.45
N GLU A 195 -5.61 24.94 2.38
CA GLU A 195 -4.98 26.28 2.37
C GLU A 195 -6.03 27.38 2.39
N LYS A 196 -7.06 27.22 1.62
CA LYS A 196 -8.11 28.26 1.55
C LYS A 196 -8.90 28.36 2.85
N SER A 197 -9.03 27.26 3.44
CA SER A 197 -9.86 27.26 4.67
C SER A 197 -9.02 27.61 5.91
N GLY A 198 -7.69 27.77 5.69
CA GLY A 198 -6.81 28.11 6.82
C GLY A 198 -6.53 26.91 7.73
N SER A 199 -6.88 25.67 7.33
CA SER A 199 -6.56 24.44 8.10
C SER A 199 -5.07 24.09 7.95
N LEU A 200 -4.23 24.86 8.59
CA LEU A 200 -2.78 24.80 8.33
C LEU A 200 -2.16 23.58 9.02
N THR A 201 -2.76 23.11 10.20
CA THR A 201 -2.22 21.89 10.84
C THR A 201 -2.50 20.67 9.96
N CYS A 202 -3.65 20.56 9.45
CA CYS A 202 -4.00 19.44 8.55
C CYS A 202 -3.23 19.53 7.23
N LEU A 203 -3.07 20.73 6.75
CA LEU A 203 -2.26 20.90 5.53
C LEU A 203 -0.82 20.41 5.75
N ALA A 204 -0.27 20.82 6.91
CA ALA A 204 1.12 20.38 7.21
C ALA A 204 1.21 18.85 7.29
N LEU A 205 0.26 18.20 7.92
CA LEU A 205 0.28 16.71 7.97
C LEU A 205 0.16 16.13 6.55
N ASN A 206 -0.80 16.72 5.73
CA ASN A 206 -0.93 16.24 4.33
C ASN A 206 0.38 16.37 3.56
N ASN A 207 1.03 17.46 3.74
CA ASN A 207 2.32 17.65 3.05
C ASN A 207 3.37 16.63 3.50
N PHE A 208 3.39 16.34 4.81
CA PHE A 208 4.34 15.30 5.25
C PHE A 208 4.00 13.94 4.62
N ILE A 209 2.76 13.60 4.63
CA ILE A 209 2.37 12.30 4.04
C ILE A 209 2.77 12.28 2.56
N SER A 210 2.53 13.35 1.87
CA SER A 210 2.92 13.41 0.44
C SER A 210 4.44 13.28 0.28
N ALA A 211 5.13 14.01 1.08
CA ALA A 211 6.60 13.89 1.01
C ALA A 211 7.08 12.47 1.33
N SER A 212 6.49 11.82 2.30
CA SER A 212 6.87 10.42 2.60
C SER A 212 6.60 9.52 1.39
N GLU A 213 5.53 9.79 0.74
CA GLU A 213 5.19 8.96 -0.45
C GLU A 213 6.22 9.17 -1.55
N ASN A 214 6.55 10.37 -1.77
CA ASN A 214 7.57 10.63 -2.80
C ASN A 214 8.91 9.95 -2.47
N LEU A 215 9.27 10.04 -1.25
CA LEU A 215 10.52 9.35 -0.85
C LEU A 215 10.43 7.85 -1.09
N ILE A 216 9.32 7.24 -0.69
CA ILE A 216 9.14 5.78 -0.92
C ILE A 216 9.10 5.50 -2.42
N ALA A 217 8.46 6.41 -3.20
CA ALA A 217 8.42 6.21 -4.67
C ALA A 217 9.85 6.23 -5.25
N GLU A 218 10.62 7.04 -4.67
CA GLU A 218 12.01 7.05 -5.14
C GLU A 218 12.70 5.69 -4.92
N LEU A 219 12.54 5.08 -3.74
CA LEU A 219 13.12 3.73 -3.55
C LEU A 219 12.58 2.75 -4.60
N ARG A 220 11.50 3.02 -4.95
CA ARG A 220 10.88 2.11 -5.94
C ARG A 220 11.47 2.37 -7.34
N ASN A 221 11.41 3.56 -7.69
CA ASN A 221 11.98 3.90 -9.00
C ASN A 221 13.38 3.34 -9.18
N GLN A 222 13.97 3.25 -8.02
CA GLN A 222 15.35 2.73 -8.11
C GLN A 222 15.38 1.22 -7.87
N GLN A 223 14.22 0.70 -7.55
CA GLN A 223 14.09 -0.75 -7.28
C GLN A 223 14.97 -1.16 -6.10
N ILE A 224 14.93 -0.35 -5.07
CA ILE A 224 15.75 -0.62 -3.88
C ILE A 224 14.89 -1.38 -2.86
N ASP A 225 15.47 -2.50 -2.39
CA ASP A 225 14.91 -3.21 -1.22
C ASP A 225 16.03 -3.69 -0.30
N ALA A 226 15.56 -4.57 0.65
CA ALA A 226 16.54 -4.96 1.68
C ALA A 226 17.73 -5.69 1.06
N THR A 227 17.53 -6.32 -0.10
CA THR A 227 18.63 -7.14 -0.69
C THR A 227 19.66 -6.24 -1.37
N ASN A 228 19.28 -5.04 -1.71
CA ASN A 228 20.27 -4.23 -2.46
C ASN A 228 20.28 -2.79 -1.93
N VAL A 229 20.07 -2.64 -0.68
CA VAL A 229 19.92 -1.30 -0.08
C VAL A 229 21.24 -0.52 -0.23
N THR A 230 22.37 -1.23 -0.41
CA THR A 230 23.66 -0.52 -0.52
C THR A 230 23.80 0.09 -1.92
N GLU A 231 22.91 -0.24 -2.77
CA GLU A 231 22.99 0.31 -4.14
C GLU A 231 22.09 1.54 -4.28
N LEU A 232 21.59 2.00 -3.21
CA LEU A 232 20.69 3.18 -3.26
C LEU A 232 21.43 4.41 -3.80
N ASP A 233 20.81 4.96 -4.88
CA ASP A 233 21.31 6.29 -5.28
C ASP A 233 21.06 7.34 -4.19
N ILE A 234 22.10 7.69 -3.47
CA ILE A 234 21.96 8.47 -2.23
C ILE A 234 21.55 9.90 -2.58
N ALA A 235 22.11 10.43 -3.69
CA ALA A 235 21.77 11.84 -4.03
C ALA A 235 20.28 11.99 -4.34
N ALA A 236 19.76 11.07 -5.15
CA ALA A 236 18.32 11.14 -5.46
C ALA A 236 17.46 10.94 -4.21
N TYR A 237 17.84 10.01 -3.34
CA TYR A 237 17.08 9.79 -2.09
C TYR A 237 17.17 11.02 -1.18
N GLU A 238 18.32 11.63 -1.04
CA GLU A 238 18.50 12.78 -0.13
C GLU A 238 17.65 13.97 -0.59
N LYS A 239 17.54 14.10 -1.90
CA LYS A 239 16.65 15.17 -2.38
C LYS A 239 15.22 15.00 -1.82
N GLN A 240 14.67 13.79 -1.92
CA GLN A 240 13.32 13.57 -1.36
C GLN A 240 13.34 13.62 0.18
N TYR A 241 14.42 13.14 0.74
CA TYR A 241 14.52 13.15 2.23
C TYR A 241 14.54 14.59 2.74
N THR A 242 15.20 15.52 2.07
CA THR A 242 15.24 16.92 2.53
C THR A 242 13.81 17.50 2.55
N ASN A 243 13.09 17.22 1.49
CA ASN A 243 11.68 17.67 1.50
C ASN A 243 10.89 17.02 2.65
N LEU A 244 10.99 15.76 2.82
CA LEU A 244 10.33 15.08 3.96
C LEU A 244 10.68 15.76 5.30
N THR A 245 12.02 16.11 5.54
CA THR A 245 12.45 16.73 6.81
C THR A 245 11.80 18.11 6.97
N LYS A 246 11.74 18.80 5.88
CA LYS A 246 11.09 20.12 5.94
C LYS A 246 9.60 19.98 6.33
N THR A 247 8.89 19.11 5.67
CA THR A 247 7.45 18.97 5.99
C THR A 247 7.25 18.37 7.39
N TYR A 248 8.21 17.52 7.82
CA TYR A 248 8.14 17.03 9.22
C TYR A 248 8.23 18.19 10.21
N GLU A 249 9.21 19.03 10.03
CA GLU A 249 9.37 20.16 10.98
C GLU A 249 8.14 21.07 10.94
N ALA A 250 7.63 21.28 9.78
CA ALA A 250 6.42 22.11 9.69
C ALA A 250 5.25 21.48 10.46
N PHE A 251 5.07 20.23 10.28
CA PHE A 251 3.95 19.60 11.01
C PHE A 251 4.17 19.63 12.52
N ILE A 252 5.40 19.30 12.95
CA ILE A 252 5.65 19.33 14.42
C ILE A 252 5.38 20.74 14.96
N LYS A 253 5.81 21.73 14.24
CA LYS A 253 5.54 23.11 14.69
C LYS A 253 4.03 23.38 14.72
N ALA A 254 3.33 22.99 13.66
CA ALA A 254 1.88 23.23 13.61
C ALA A 254 1.15 22.44 14.70
N SER A 255 1.67 21.29 15.06
CA SER A 255 0.98 20.44 16.04
C SER A 255 1.12 20.97 17.47
N THR A 256 1.97 21.94 17.65
CA THR A 256 2.13 22.47 19.03
C THR A 256 1.72 23.95 19.05
N ASP A 257 1.28 24.49 17.94
CA ASP A 257 0.82 25.89 17.91
C ASP A 257 -0.60 25.99 18.48
N GLU A 258 -0.70 26.48 19.69
CA GLU A 258 -2.00 26.40 20.42
C GLU A 258 -3.04 27.33 19.79
N THR A 259 -2.51 28.46 19.32
CA THR A 259 -3.46 29.40 18.70
C THR A 259 -4.08 28.78 17.44
N GLN A 260 -3.24 28.22 16.59
CA GLN A 260 -3.78 27.58 15.37
C GLN A 260 -4.66 26.37 15.71
N LEU A 261 -4.26 25.59 16.63
CA LEU A 261 -5.06 24.41 16.99
C LEU A 261 -6.43 24.83 17.53
N GLU A 262 -6.41 25.94 18.31
CA GLU A 262 -7.72 26.41 18.81
C GLU A 262 -8.61 26.86 17.64
N LYS A 263 -7.99 27.52 16.62
CA LYS A 263 -8.78 27.95 15.44
C LYS A 263 -9.35 26.74 14.69
N GLU A 264 -8.59 25.65 14.79
CA GLU A 264 -9.02 24.48 14.00
C GLU A 264 -9.78 23.49 14.88
N GLN A 265 -10.00 24.06 16.20
CA GLN A 265 -10.73 23.22 17.18
C GLN A 265 -10.04 21.86 17.39
N LEU A 266 -8.81 21.81 17.41
CA LEU A 266 -7.97 20.65 17.76
C LEU A 266 -7.16 20.92 19.03
N THR A 267 -6.82 19.76 19.63
CA THR A 267 -5.87 19.90 20.77
C THR A 267 -4.62 19.06 20.47
N SER A 268 -3.62 19.45 21.18
CA SER A 268 -2.38 18.65 21.01
C SER A 268 -2.63 17.17 21.33
N ASN A 269 -3.49 16.95 22.28
CA ASN A 269 -3.81 15.54 22.62
C ASN A 269 -4.47 14.82 21.44
N ASP A 270 -5.16 15.62 20.64
CA ASP A 270 -5.78 15.01 19.44
C ASP A 270 -4.72 14.52 18.44
N LEU A 271 -3.51 15.06 18.63
CA LEU A 271 -2.54 14.78 17.56
C LEU A 271 -1.41 13.88 18.07
N VAL A 272 -1.49 13.47 19.29
CA VAL A 272 -0.33 12.81 19.93
C VAL A 272 0.03 11.55 19.15
N PHE A 273 -1.00 10.83 18.71
CA PHE A 273 -0.66 9.56 18.01
C PHE A 273 -0.12 9.85 16.61
N LEU A 274 -0.63 10.85 16.01
CA LEU A 274 -0.09 11.17 14.66
C LEU A 274 1.32 11.75 14.75
N VAL A 275 1.53 12.50 15.75
CA VAL A 275 2.91 13.02 15.91
C VAL A 275 3.88 11.85 16.10
N LYS A 276 3.47 10.89 16.86
CA LYS A 276 4.35 9.72 17.07
C LYS A 276 4.61 8.99 15.74
N LYS A 277 3.55 8.85 14.95
CA LYS A 277 3.73 8.09 13.69
C LYS A 277 4.58 8.89 12.69
N VAL A 278 4.31 10.16 12.62
CA VAL A 278 5.13 11.01 11.73
C VAL A 278 6.61 10.96 12.16
N THR A 279 6.81 11.00 13.46
CA THR A 279 8.20 10.97 13.96
C THR A 279 8.86 9.62 13.66
N SER A 280 8.13 8.61 13.86
CA SER A 280 8.71 7.28 13.61
C SER A 280 9.01 7.10 12.11
N THR A 281 8.12 7.56 11.27
CA THR A 281 8.40 7.45 9.82
C THR A 281 9.65 8.25 9.45
N LYS A 282 9.75 9.47 9.94
CA LYS A 282 10.96 10.28 9.67
C LYS A 282 12.22 9.58 10.21
N ALA A 283 12.12 9.07 11.40
CA ALA A 283 13.29 8.38 12.00
C ALA A 283 13.73 7.20 11.11
N GLU A 284 12.76 6.43 10.68
CA GLU A 284 13.16 5.26 9.86
C GLU A 284 13.76 5.72 8.53
N ALA A 285 13.21 6.78 7.93
CA ALA A 285 13.83 7.31 6.70
C ALA A 285 15.27 7.75 6.94
N THR A 286 15.54 8.30 8.08
CA THR A 286 16.91 8.72 8.44
C THR A 286 17.82 7.50 8.60
N LEU A 287 17.29 6.51 9.26
CA LEU A 287 18.11 5.30 9.48
C LEU A 287 18.41 4.60 8.15
N LEU A 288 17.42 4.57 7.26
CA LEU A 288 17.70 3.96 5.95
C LEU A 288 18.80 4.74 5.22
N LEU A 289 18.70 6.09 5.19
CA LEU A 289 19.76 6.89 4.55
C LEU A 289 21.13 6.63 5.19
N ASP A 290 21.17 6.64 6.53
CA ASP A 290 22.43 6.35 7.22
C ASP A 290 22.99 4.97 6.80
N ARG A 291 22.12 4.01 6.81
CA ARG A 291 22.59 2.66 6.40
C ARG A 291 23.17 2.69 4.98
N ALA A 292 22.42 3.29 4.08
CA ALA A 292 22.93 3.37 2.69
C ALA A 292 24.27 4.11 2.63
N LYS A 293 24.47 5.15 3.36
CA LYS A 293 25.76 5.89 3.37
C LYS A 293 26.89 5.04 3.94
N LYS A 294 26.55 4.24 4.90
CA LYS A 294 27.60 3.39 5.50
C LYS A 294 27.81 2.13 4.66
N LYS A 295 27.00 2.04 3.63
CA LYS A 295 27.06 0.83 2.77
C LYS A 295 26.94 -0.45 3.58
N GLN A 296 26.00 -0.43 4.45
CA GLN A 296 25.80 -1.60 5.33
C GLN A 296 24.70 -2.49 4.73
N ALA A 297 25.15 -3.77 4.36
CA ALA A 297 24.16 -4.72 3.79
C ALA A 297 23.41 -5.45 4.90
N ILE A 298 22.25 -5.94 4.47
CA ILE A 298 21.51 -6.78 5.43
C ILE A 298 22.06 -8.22 5.36
N PRO A 299 22.35 -8.77 6.59
CA PRO A 299 22.91 -10.13 6.58
C PRO A 299 21.97 -11.13 5.86
N GLU A 300 22.62 -12.09 5.19
CA GLU A 300 21.87 -13.06 4.33
C GLU A 300 20.83 -13.84 5.16
N ASP A 301 21.22 -14.21 6.35
CA ASP A 301 20.26 -15.00 7.16
C ASP A 301 19.02 -14.19 7.52
N GLU A 302 19.19 -12.86 7.58
CA GLU A 302 18.01 -12.03 7.90
C GLU A 302 17.16 -11.79 6.66
N LEU A 303 17.74 -11.85 5.55
CA LEU A 303 16.97 -11.62 4.31
C LEU A 303 15.99 -12.76 4.05
N LYS A 304 16.25 -13.86 4.71
CA LYS A 304 15.42 -15.05 4.41
C LYS A 304 14.11 -15.01 5.20
N ASN A 305 14.06 -13.99 6.11
CA ASN A 305 12.86 -13.92 6.95
C ASN A 305 12.14 -12.58 6.71
N PRO A 306 11.03 -12.66 6.07
CA PRO A 306 10.29 -11.44 5.71
C PRO A 306 9.86 -10.63 6.96
N ILE A 307 9.67 -11.30 8.06
CA ILE A 307 9.31 -10.57 9.30
C ILE A 307 10.50 -9.74 9.77
N PHE A 308 11.64 -10.30 9.56
CA PHE A 308 12.82 -9.57 10.07
C PHE A 308 13.08 -8.32 9.22
N ILE A 309 12.83 -8.47 8.00
CA ILE A 309 13.14 -7.31 7.12
C ILE A 309 12.14 -6.18 7.38
N LYS A 310 10.91 -6.48 7.86
CA LYS A 310 9.90 -5.43 8.11
C LYS A 310 10.10 -4.80 9.49
N THR A 311 10.96 -5.41 10.31
CA THR A 311 11.12 -4.85 11.67
C THR A 311 12.55 -4.36 11.88
N MET A 312 13.38 -4.66 10.88
CA MET A 312 14.79 -4.25 11.05
C MET A 312 14.95 -2.78 10.65
N GLU A 313 15.75 -2.07 11.51
CA GLU A 313 15.93 -0.62 11.24
C GLU A 313 16.74 -0.40 9.96
N GLY A 314 16.29 0.67 9.32
CA GLY A 314 17.09 1.11 8.17
C GLY A 314 16.84 0.27 6.91
N THR A 315 15.69 -0.48 7.04
CA THR A 315 15.36 -1.22 5.79
C THR A 315 14.21 -0.50 5.07
N PRO A 316 14.26 -0.57 3.72
CA PRO A 316 13.13 -0.01 2.95
C PRO A 316 11.78 -0.58 3.39
N GLU A 317 11.69 -1.83 3.75
CA GLU A 317 10.41 -2.48 4.17
C GLU A 317 9.91 -1.92 5.50
N LYS A 318 10.84 -1.70 6.38
CA LYS A 318 10.35 -1.12 7.65
C LYS A 318 9.84 0.31 7.42
N LEU A 319 10.56 1.14 6.61
CA LEU A 319 10.03 2.49 6.31
C LEU A 319 8.63 2.40 5.71
N LEU A 320 8.48 1.52 4.82
CA LEU A 320 7.14 1.35 4.24
C LEU A 320 6.10 0.97 5.30
N LYS A 321 6.45 0.05 6.12
CA LYS A 321 5.52 -0.32 7.20
C LYS A 321 5.14 0.90 8.05
N LYS A 322 6.12 1.68 8.44
CA LYS A 322 5.80 2.87 9.27
C LYS A 322 4.90 3.84 8.51
N TYR A 323 5.23 4.03 7.30
CA TYR A 323 4.35 4.89 6.51
C TYR A 323 2.92 4.33 6.46
N ASN A 324 2.76 3.04 6.27
CA ASN A 324 1.40 2.46 6.24
C ASN A 324 0.69 2.62 7.58
N ASP A 325 1.42 2.43 8.60
CA ASP A 325 0.81 2.68 9.92
C ASP A 325 0.34 4.12 10.07
N LEU A 326 1.19 5.03 9.57
CA LEU A 326 0.78 6.45 9.61
C LEU A 326 -0.52 6.67 8.82
N ILE A 327 -0.61 6.09 7.73
CA ILE A 327 -1.82 6.29 6.90
C ILE A 327 -3.04 5.67 7.62
N SER A 328 -2.83 4.48 8.13
CA SER A 328 -3.94 3.85 8.86
C SER A 328 -4.44 4.73 10.01
N ASP A 329 -3.59 5.28 10.71
CA ASP A 329 -4.04 6.12 11.84
C ASP A 329 -4.64 7.44 11.35
N TYR A 330 -3.94 7.90 10.35
CA TYR A 330 -4.53 9.13 9.77
C TYR A 330 -5.97 8.87 9.32
N ASN A 331 -6.22 7.69 8.77
CA ASN A 331 -7.58 7.38 8.25
C ASN A 331 -8.56 7.13 9.39
N THR A 332 -8.07 6.67 10.53
CA THR A 332 -9.00 6.28 11.62
C THR A 332 -9.13 7.43 12.61
N SER A 333 -8.32 8.48 12.47
CA SER A 333 -8.37 9.55 13.48
C SER A 333 -9.63 10.41 13.26
N LEU A 334 -10.63 10.18 14.24
CA LEU A 334 -12.01 10.68 14.35
C LEU A 334 -12.02 12.20 14.48
N SER A 335 -10.83 12.92 14.91
CA SER A 335 -10.81 14.40 15.07
C SER A 335 -10.55 15.10 13.73
N PHE A 336 -10.15 14.31 12.65
CA PHE A 336 -9.90 14.91 11.32
C PHE A 336 -10.98 14.48 10.34
N HIS A 337 -11.92 13.53 10.80
CA HIS A 337 -12.69 12.81 9.75
C HIS A 337 -14.15 12.70 10.18
N LYS A 338 -14.76 13.54 11.17
CA LYS A 338 -16.18 13.38 11.54
C LYS A 338 -17.08 13.54 10.31
N LYS A 339 -16.53 13.33 8.99
CA LYS A 339 -17.53 13.36 7.89
C LYS A 339 -16.90 12.81 6.61
N TYR A 340 -15.98 11.63 6.62
CA TYR A 340 -15.63 11.13 5.26
C TYR A 340 -14.59 10.02 5.38
N PRO A 341 -14.48 9.11 4.07
CA PRO A 341 -14.00 7.72 3.90
C PRO A 341 -12.47 7.63 4.02
N ARG A 342 -11.92 6.38 4.55
CA ARG A 342 -10.69 5.70 5.01
C ARG A 342 -9.67 5.62 3.88
N ARG A 343 -8.31 6.02 4.11
CA ARG A 343 -7.12 5.94 3.24
C ARG A 343 -6.77 4.49 2.88
N ILE A 344 -6.24 4.20 1.63
CA ILE A 344 -5.62 2.94 1.17
C ILE A 344 -4.35 2.64 1.96
N ASN A 345 -4.20 1.48 2.71
CA ASN A 345 -2.95 0.99 3.31
C ASN A 345 -1.87 0.72 2.23
N SER A 346 -0.64 1.44 2.27
CA SER A 346 0.55 1.08 1.46
C SER A 346 1.06 -0.32 1.81
N VAL A 347 0.70 -1.37 0.95
CA VAL A 347 1.29 -2.69 1.28
C VAL A 347 2.70 -2.76 0.68
N GLY A 348 3.81 -2.63 1.54
CA GLY A 348 5.20 -3.14 1.59
C GLY A 348 5.52 -4.05 0.40
N ILE A 349 6.65 -3.85 -0.41
CA ILE A 349 7.44 -4.81 -1.21
C ILE A 349 7.38 -6.20 -0.57
N ILE A 350 6.30 -7.04 -0.89
CA ILE A 350 6.47 -8.47 -0.54
C ILE A 350 7.28 -9.17 -1.65
N PHE A 351 8.64 -9.08 -1.54
CA PHE A 351 9.47 -9.96 -2.39
C PHE A 351 9.13 -11.43 -2.10
N ILE A 352 8.24 -11.90 -2.97
CA ILE A 352 8.06 -13.38 -2.97
C ILE A 352 9.40 -14.05 -3.30
N TYR A 353 10.39 -14.18 -2.30
CA TYR A 353 11.47 -15.17 -2.46
C TYR A 353 10.89 -16.54 -2.88
#